data_AF-A0A969B6B8-F1
#
_entry.id   AF-A0A969B6B8-F1
#
_cell.length_a   1.000
_cell.length_b   1.000
_cell.length_c   1.000
_cell.angle_alpha   90.00
_cell.angle_beta   90.00
_cell.angle_gamma   90.00
#
_symmetry.space_group_name_H-M   'P 1'
#
loop_
_entity.id
_entity.type
_entity.pdbx_description
1 polymer ?
#
loop_
_entity_poly.entity_id
_entity_poly.type
_entity_poly.pdbx_seq_one_letter_code
_entity_poly.pdbx_strand_id
1 'polypeptide(L)'
;MLFSEFSQHADELDAIKPTGHGNLENTTGSVWLKAIDQVTETSNVLVPMQTAGKKRPVFALPGIGGSVLCLQPLSQALGSNQPFYGIQSVGFDGKTPPLESVEKMAAVNLEAIKSIQKNGPYNILGYSYGGIIAFEMAKTLLEQNEKVSSIIFLDSLCPSLQVNDDVEQIMHLFNNFSQVTGIRIDIDAETLKKTKGDDRIEYLYNLMKPFGFNMTKEQFITLYSVSMTNERSCRAY
;
A
#
# COMPACT_ATOMS: atom_id res chain seq x y z
N MET A 1 -10.05 36.56 17.13
CA MET A 1 -9.57 36.33 18.51
C MET A 1 -9.88 34.88 18.89
N LEU A 2 -9.33 33.92 18.14
CA LEU A 2 -9.66 32.49 18.24
C LEU A 2 -8.40 31.67 17.92
N PHE A 3 -7.41 31.73 18.82
CA PHE A 3 -6.17 30.94 18.77
C PHE A 3 -5.77 30.44 20.16
N SER A 4 -6.73 30.14 21.05
CA SER A 4 -6.42 29.76 22.43
C SER A 4 -7.18 28.55 23.00
N GLU A 5 -7.88 27.75 22.18
CA GLU A 5 -8.66 26.59 22.70
C GLU A 5 -8.17 25.20 22.27
N PHE A 6 -7.04 25.09 21.56
CA PHE A 6 -6.45 23.78 21.23
C PHE A 6 -5.33 23.30 22.17
N SER A 7 -5.08 24.00 23.28
CA SER A 7 -3.95 23.71 24.18
C SER A 7 -4.27 22.87 25.42
N GLN A 8 -5.48 22.33 25.56
CA GLN A 8 -5.87 21.61 26.79
C GLN A 8 -6.07 20.09 26.64
N HIS A 9 -5.81 19.49 25.48
CA HIS A 9 -5.92 18.02 25.30
C HIS A 9 -4.63 17.38 24.76
N ALA A 10 -3.50 18.10 24.75
CA ALA A 10 -2.21 17.54 24.34
C ALA A 10 -1.60 16.61 25.42
N ASP A 11 -1.95 16.81 26.68
CA ASP A 11 -1.33 16.08 27.80
C ASP A 11 -1.95 14.68 28.08
N GLU A 12 -3.06 14.31 27.42
CA GLU A 12 -3.68 12.97 27.56
C GLU A 12 -3.22 11.97 26.49
N LEU A 13 -2.48 12.39 25.46
CA LEU A 13 -1.93 11.49 24.43
C LEU A 13 -0.57 10.89 24.78
N ASP A 14 0.11 11.41 25.81
CA ASP A 14 1.41 10.90 26.31
C ASP A 14 1.29 9.71 27.28
N ALA A 15 0.07 9.22 27.56
CA ALA A 15 -0.16 8.14 28.51
C ALA A 15 -0.21 6.72 27.90
N ILE A 16 -0.12 6.55 26.57
CA ILE A 16 -0.07 5.22 25.97
C ILE A 16 1.39 4.79 25.79
N LYS A 17 2.03 4.39 26.88
CA LYS A 17 3.24 3.56 26.81
C LYS A 17 2.83 2.18 26.27
N PRO A 18 3.51 1.61 25.26
CA PRO A 18 3.22 0.25 24.82
C PRO A 18 3.72 -0.73 25.90
N THR A 19 2.84 -1.07 26.83
CA THR A 19 3.05 -2.20 27.73
C THR A 19 2.77 -3.48 26.97
N GLY A 20 3.82 -4.28 26.77
CA GLY A 20 3.79 -5.75 26.73
C GLY A 20 2.85 -6.43 25.72
N HIS A 21 3.45 -7.17 24.77
CA HIS A 21 2.85 -8.33 24.10
C HIS A 21 1.37 -8.19 23.70
N GLY A 22 1.07 -7.19 22.85
CA GLY A 22 -0.23 -7.07 22.19
C GLY A 22 -0.42 -8.20 21.17
N ASN A 23 -1.58 -8.84 21.23
CA ASN A 23 -1.96 -9.98 20.39
C ASN A 23 -1.82 -9.67 18.88
N LEU A 24 -0.92 -10.37 18.19
CA LEU A 24 -0.49 -10.09 16.80
C LEU A 24 -1.57 -10.37 15.74
N GLU A 25 -2.68 -11.02 16.09
CA GLU A 25 -3.66 -11.54 15.13
C GLU A 25 -4.38 -10.46 14.30
N ASN A 26 -4.48 -9.23 14.79
CA ASN A 26 -5.20 -8.11 14.15
C ASN A 26 -4.33 -6.88 13.84
N THR A 27 -3.00 -7.04 13.82
CA THR A 27 -2.10 -5.96 13.41
C THR A 27 -2.09 -5.81 11.88
N THR A 28 -1.78 -4.62 11.37
CA THR A 28 -1.55 -4.40 9.93
C THR A 28 -0.58 -5.46 9.37
N GLY A 29 0.42 -5.88 10.16
CA GLY A 29 1.38 -6.94 9.82
C GLY A 29 0.79 -8.34 9.61
N SER A 30 -0.25 -8.75 10.35
CA SER A 30 -0.90 -10.06 10.13
C SER A 30 -1.77 -10.08 8.87
N VAL A 31 -2.29 -8.92 8.46
CA VAL A 31 -3.06 -8.75 7.23
C VAL A 31 -2.17 -8.89 5.99
N TRP A 32 -0.93 -8.38 6.05
CA TRP A 32 0.07 -8.56 4.99
C TRP A 32 0.37 -10.04 4.72
N LEU A 33 0.55 -10.85 5.75
CA LEU A 33 0.81 -12.28 5.61
C LEU A 33 -0.38 -13.05 5.03
N LYS A 34 -1.60 -12.77 5.53
CA LYS A 34 -2.84 -13.39 5.01
C LYS A 34 -3.08 -13.07 3.54
N ALA A 35 -2.58 -11.94 3.04
CA ALA A 35 -2.73 -11.54 1.64
C ALA A 35 -1.87 -12.38 0.67
N ILE A 36 -0.73 -12.89 1.14
CA ILE A 36 0.19 -13.66 0.31
C ILE A 36 -0.38 -15.07 0.02
N ASP A 37 -1.07 -15.65 1.02
CA ASP A 37 -1.67 -16.99 0.89
C ASP A 37 -2.97 -17.00 0.04
N GLN A 38 -3.54 -15.83 -0.26
CA GLN A 38 -4.78 -15.69 -1.04
C GLN A 38 -4.55 -15.49 -2.54
N VAL A 39 -3.31 -15.62 -3.03
CA VAL A 39 -3.00 -15.31 -4.43
C VAL A 39 -3.22 -16.51 -5.35
N THR A 40 -4.34 -16.50 -6.07
CA THR A 40 -4.61 -17.45 -7.15
C THR A 40 -4.88 -16.70 -8.45
N GLU A 41 -3.87 -16.71 -9.32
CA GLU A 41 -3.91 -16.44 -10.76
C GLU A 41 -3.94 -14.97 -11.26
N THR A 42 -2.95 -14.71 -12.10
CA THR A 42 -2.72 -13.57 -12.98
C THR A 42 -3.91 -13.32 -13.92
N SER A 43 -4.77 -12.33 -13.65
CA SER A 43 -5.52 -11.56 -14.67
C SER A 43 -6.49 -10.52 -14.09
N ASN A 44 -6.75 -10.54 -12.79
CA ASN A 44 -7.71 -9.62 -12.18
C ASN A 44 -7.09 -8.89 -10.98
N VAL A 45 -6.61 -7.67 -11.20
CA VAL A 45 -6.15 -6.79 -10.10
C VAL A 45 -7.30 -6.41 -9.15
N LEU A 46 -8.56 -6.60 -9.55
CA LEU A 46 -9.70 -6.31 -8.70
C LEU A 46 -9.93 -7.39 -7.65
N VAL A 47 -9.97 -6.96 -6.41
CA VAL A 47 -10.35 -7.76 -5.24
C VAL A 47 -11.75 -7.31 -4.79
N PRO A 48 -12.81 -8.12 -5.03
CA PRO A 48 -14.16 -7.80 -4.58
C PRO A 48 -14.26 -7.96 -3.06
N MET A 49 -14.10 -6.86 -2.32
CA MET A 49 -14.14 -6.87 -0.86
C MET A 49 -15.55 -6.77 -0.32
N GLN A 50 -16.41 -6.03 -1.01
CA GLN A 50 -17.83 -5.95 -0.75
C GLN A 50 -18.57 -5.57 -2.04
N THR A 51 -19.39 -6.47 -2.56
CA THR A 51 -20.09 -6.28 -3.85
C THR A 51 -21.57 -5.96 -3.68
N ALA A 52 -22.09 -6.06 -2.47
CA ALA A 52 -23.48 -5.74 -2.15
C ALA A 52 -23.74 -4.23 -2.16
N GLY A 53 -25.01 -3.87 -2.35
CA GLY A 53 -25.47 -2.48 -2.33
C GLY A 53 -25.70 -1.89 -3.72
N LYS A 54 -26.25 -0.67 -3.74
CA LYS A 54 -26.56 0.07 -4.97
C LYS A 54 -25.90 1.45 -5.04
N LYS A 55 -25.11 1.81 -4.03
CA LYS A 55 -24.30 3.03 -4.09
C LYS A 55 -23.22 2.88 -5.16
N ARG A 56 -22.70 4.01 -5.62
CA ARG A 56 -21.56 4.03 -6.54
C ARG A 56 -20.35 3.33 -5.89
N PRO A 57 -19.71 2.36 -6.55
CA PRO A 57 -18.54 1.67 -6.02
C PRO A 57 -17.42 2.61 -5.59
N VAL A 58 -16.69 2.23 -4.54
CA VAL A 58 -15.37 2.80 -4.21
C VAL A 58 -14.30 1.85 -4.77
N PHE A 59 -13.37 2.40 -5.55
CA PHE A 59 -12.21 1.69 -6.06
C PHE A 59 -10.98 2.10 -5.25
N ALA A 60 -10.38 1.16 -4.54
CA ALA A 60 -9.41 1.42 -3.49
C ALA A 60 -8.02 0.88 -3.83
N LEU A 61 -7.03 1.76 -3.84
CA LEU A 61 -5.63 1.47 -4.15
C LEU A 61 -4.82 1.27 -2.86
N PRO A 62 -3.90 0.29 -2.85
CA PRO A 62 -3.13 -0.10 -1.68
C PRO A 62 -1.97 0.86 -1.42
N GLY A 63 -1.35 0.70 -0.24
CA GLY A 63 -0.06 1.30 0.06
C GLY A 63 1.10 0.62 -0.68
N ILE A 64 2.32 0.99 -0.32
CA ILE A 64 3.54 0.68 -1.09
C ILE A 64 3.81 -0.82 -1.28
N GLY A 65 3.47 -1.67 -0.30
CA GLY A 65 3.68 -3.12 -0.46
C GLY A 65 2.65 -3.78 -1.38
N GLY A 66 1.63 -3.06 -1.85
CA GLY A 66 0.76 -3.49 -2.94
C GLY A 66 -0.46 -4.33 -2.54
N SER A 67 -0.57 -4.79 -1.28
CA SER A 67 -1.76 -5.49 -0.80
C SER A 67 -2.91 -4.55 -0.45
N VAL A 68 -4.09 -4.84 -1.00
CA VAL A 68 -5.31 -4.09 -0.67
C VAL A 68 -6.00 -4.57 0.60
N LEU A 69 -5.67 -5.76 1.13
CA LEU A 69 -6.37 -6.33 2.28
C LEU A 69 -6.27 -5.46 3.54
N CYS A 70 -5.27 -4.57 3.64
CA CYS A 70 -5.19 -3.55 4.68
C CYS A 70 -6.42 -2.61 4.73
N LEU A 71 -7.19 -2.52 3.64
CA LEU A 71 -8.42 -1.73 3.53
C LEU A 71 -9.70 -2.54 3.77
N GLN A 72 -9.61 -3.84 4.06
CA GLN A 72 -10.78 -4.66 4.38
C GLN A 72 -11.58 -4.15 5.59
N PRO A 73 -10.95 -3.71 6.71
CA PRO A 73 -11.70 -3.14 7.84
C PRO A 73 -12.47 -1.87 7.44
N LEU A 74 -11.90 -1.04 6.56
CA LEU A 74 -12.56 0.15 6.05
C LEU A 74 -13.79 -0.23 5.19
N SER A 75 -13.65 -1.21 4.30
CA SER A 75 -14.77 -1.73 3.50
C SER A 75 -15.93 -2.19 4.40
N GLN A 76 -15.63 -2.93 5.47
CA GLN A 76 -16.62 -3.38 6.45
C GLN A 76 -17.29 -2.21 7.19
N ALA A 77 -16.52 -1.21 7.61
CA ALA A 77 -17.03 -0.04 8.32
C ALA A 77 -17.98 0.83 7.49
N LEU A 78 -17.82 0.87 6.16
CA LEU A 78 -18.73 1.58 5.25
C LEU A 78 -20.11 0.90 5.12
N GLY A 79 -20.23 -0.35 5.58
CA GLY A 79 -21.47 -1.12 5.62
C GLY A 79 -21.91 -1.67 4.26
N SER A 80 -22.74 -2.71 4.29
CA SER A 80 -23.09 -3.56 3.14
C SER A 80 -23.80 -2.88 1.95
N ASN A 81 -24.21 -1.62 2.09
CA ASN A 81 -24.84 -0.86 1.00
C ASN A 81 -23.82 -0.07 0.15
N GLN A 82 -22.55 -0.07 0.51
CA GLN A 82 -21.47 0.59 -0.22
C GLN A 82 -20.58 -0.47 -0.90
N PRO A 83 -20.70 -0.67 -2.23
CA PRO A 83 -19.77 -1.52 -2.95
C PRO A 83 -18.35 -0.97 -2.84
N PHE A 84 -17.39 -1.87 -2.62
CA PHE A 84 -15.98 -1.58 -2.37
C PHE A 84 -15.11 -2.64 -3.04
N TYR A 85 -14.24 -2.18 -3.94
CA TYR A 85 -13.32 -3.01 -4.70
C TYR A 85 -11.90 -2.54 -4.44
N GLY A 86 -11.05 -3.44 -3.93
CA GLY A 86 -9.62 -3.20 -3.88
C GLY A 86 -8.99 -3.42 -5.26
N ILE A 87 -7.91 -2.70 -5.56
CA ILE A 87 -7.06 -2.92 -6.74
C ILE A 87 -5.65 -3.35 -6.30
N GLN A 88 -5.41 -4.65 -6.27
CA GLN A 88 -4.13 -5.27 -5.91
C GLN A 88 -3.01 -4.90 -6.90
N SER A 89 -1.80 -4.63 -6.42
CA SER A 89 -0.67 -4.34 -7.31
C SER A 89 -0.35 -5.52 -8.24
N VAL A 90 -0.04 -5.20 -9.50
CA VAL A 90 0.52 -6.17 -10.46
C VAL A 90 1.84 -6.72 -9.95
N GLY A 91 2.05 -8.02 -10.13
CA GLY A 91 3.24 -8.76 -9.71
C GLY A 91 3.22 -9.26 -8.26
N PHE A 92 2.14 -9.00 -7.52
CA PHE A 92 1.91 -9.60 -6.22
C PHE A 92 1.62 -11.12 -6.30
N ASP A 93 1.38 -11.64 -7.51
CA ASP A 93 1.25 -13.08 -7.80
C ASP A 93 2.57 -13.85 -7.89
N GLY A 94 3.71 -13.15 -7.82
CA GLY A 94 5.04 -13.74 -7.97
C GLY A 94 5.34 -14.30 -9.37
N LYS A 95 4.44 -14.12 -10.34
CA LYS A 95 4.55 -14.61 -11.72
C LYS A 95 4.71 -13.47 -12.71
N THR A 96 4.06 -12.34 -12.46
CA THR A 96 4.12 -11.13 -13.29
C THR A 96 5.16 -10.17 -12.72
N PRO A 97 5.97 -9.49 -13.53
CA PRO A 97 6.80 -8.39 -13.03
C PRO A 97 5.93 -7.21 -12.59
N PRO A 98 6.29 -6.49 -11.50
CA PRO A 98 5.62 -5.25 -11.14
C PRO A 98 5.73 -4.18 -12.24
N LEU A 99 4.75 -3.28 -12.32
CA LEU A 99 4.77 -2.17 -13.27
C LEU A 99 5.73 -1.07 -12.80
N GLU A 100 6.53 -0.52 -13.71
CA GLU A 100 7.64 0.39 -13.39
C GLU A 100 7.33 1.88 -13.56
N SER A 101 6.05 2.27 -13.63
CA SER A 101 5.65 3.69 -13.61
C SER A 101 4.22 3.88 -13.10
N VAL A 102 3.96 5.04 -12.51
CA VAL A 102 2.62 5.41 -12.00
C VAL A 102 1.61 5.45 -13.14
N GLU A 103 1.97 5.94 -14.33
CA GLU A 103 1.10 6.02 -15.50
C GLU A 103 0.71 4.63 -16.01
N LYS A 104 1.66 3.68 -16.05
CA LYS A 104 1.37 2.29 -16.42
C LYS A 104 0.42 1.64 -15.42
N MET A 105 0.64 1.87 -14.12
CA MET A 105 -0.25 1.39 -13.06
C MET A 105 -1.66 1.99 -13.22
N ALA A 106 -1.75 3.30 -13.42
CA ALA A 106 -3.02 3.99 -13.63
C ALA A 106 -3.77 3.45 -14.85
N ALA A 107 -3.09 3.23 -15.98
CA ALA A 107 -3.70 2.69 -17.19
C ALA A 107 -4.30 1.29 -16.96
N VAL A 108 -3.53 0.36 -16.37
CA VAL A 108 -4.02 -1.00 -16.05
C VAL A 108 -5.19 -0.96 -15.07
N ASN A 109 -5.10 -0.13 -14.05
CA ASN A 109 -6.14 0.00 -13.04
C ASN A 109 -7.43 0.62 -13.61
N LEU A 110 -7.31 1.58 -14.53
CA LEU A 110 -8.46 2.18 -15.21
C LEU A 110 -9.21 1.17 -16.09
N GLU A 111 -8.48 0.35 -16.85
CA GLU A 111 -9.09 -0.73 -17.62
C GLU A 111 -9.80 -1.74 -16.72
N ALA A 112 -9.21 -2.06 -15.56
CA ALA A 112 -9.83 -2.93 -14.58
C ALA A 112 -11.14 -2.32 -14.04
N ILE A 113 -11.16 -1.08 -13.54
CA ILE A 113 -12.38 -0.50 -12.98
C ILE A 113 -13.49 -0.32 -14.03
N LYS A 114 -13.13 -0.07 -15.30
CA LYS A 114 -14.09 0.04 -16.41
C LYS A 114 -14.83 -1.27 -16.70
N SER A 115 -14.25 -2.42 -16.34
CA SER A 115 -14.94 -3.71 -16.41
C SER A 115 -16.10 -3.83 -15.41
N ILE A 116 -16.05 -3.08 -14.31
CA ILE A 116 -17.10 -3.03 -13.27
C ILE A 116 -18.06 -1.87 -13.53
N GLN A 117 -17.52 -0.70 -13.82
CA GLN A 117 -18.29 0.51 -14.06
C GLN A 117 -17.77 1.18 -15.35
N LYS A 118 -18.48 0.95 -16.46
CA LYS A 118 -18.04 1.38 -17.80
C LYS A 118 -17.80 2.88 -17.94
N ASN A 119 -18.61 3.72 -17.27
CA ASN A 119 -18.53 5.17 -17.37
C ASN A 119 -18.63 5.81 -15.97
N GLY A 120 -18.10 7.02 -15.83
CA GLY A 120 -18.15 7.77 -14.59
C GLY A 120 -19.58 8.20 -14.16
N PRO A 121 -19.70 8.90 -13.01
CA PRO A 121 -18.57 9.40 -12.24
C PRO A 121 -17.94 8.33 -11.33
N TYR A 122 -16.63 8.36 -11.12
CA TYR A 122 -15.88 7.37 -10.31
C TYR A 122 -15.58 7.85 -8.88
N ASN A 123 -15.58 6.96 -7.89
CA ASN A 123 -15.00 7.22 -6.55
C ASN A 123 -13.68 6.45 -6.45
N ILE A 124 -12.56 7.16 -6.31
CA ILE A 124 -11.22 6.57 -6.24
C ILE A 124 -10.61 6.90 -4.89
N LEU A 125 -10.16 5.87 -4.17
CA LEU A 125 -9.51 5.99 -2.88
C LEU A 125 -8.08 5.50 -3.00
N GLY A 126 -7.12 6.30 -2.52
CA GLY A 126 -5.71 5.92 -2.45
C GLY A 126 -5.22 5.93 -1.01
N TYR A 127 -4.73 4.78 -0.53
CA TYR A 127 -4.06 4.68 0.76
C TYR A 127 -2.55 4.81 0.59
N SER A 128 -1.91 5.71 1.35
CA SER A 128 -0.46 5.92 1.31
C SER A 128 0.03 6.11 -0.14
N TYR A 129 0.94 5.28 -0.64
CA TYR A 129 1.39 5.25 -2.03
C TYR A 129 0.26 5.22 -3.07
N GLY A 130 -0.84 4.52 -2.79
CA GLY A 130 -2.00 4.43 -3.68
C GLY A 130 -2.65 5.78 -3.97
N GLY A 131 -2.40 6.81 -3.15
CA GLY A 131 -2.81 8.19 -3.42
C GLY A 131 -2.24 8.74 -4.73
N ILE A 132 -0.97 8.49 -5.02
CA ILE A 132 -0.31 8.99 -6.23
C ILE A 132 -0.94 8.34 -7.48
N ILE A 133 -1.19 7.03 -7.40
CA ILE A 133 -1.88 6.30 -8.47
C ILE A 133 -3.32 6.81 -8.62
N ALA A 134 -4.03 7.05 -7.51
CA ALA A 134 -5.40 7.58 -7.53
C ALA A 134 -5.46 8.95 -8.23
N PHE A 135 -4.46 9.80 -7.98
CA PHE A 135 -4.32 11.10 -8.63
C PHE A 135 -4.10 10.96 -10.14
N GLU A 136 -3.15 10.12 -10.58
CA GLU A 136 -2.88 9.91 -12.01
C GLU A 136 -4.09 9.28 -12.74
N MET A 137 -4.80 8.35 -12.08
CA MET A 137 -6.05 7.79 -12.60
C MET A 137 -7.12 8.87 -12.78
N ALA A 138 -7.31 9.74 -11.79
CA ALA A 138 -8.28 10.83 -11.87
C ALA A 138 -7.91 11.83 -12.97
N LYS A 139 -6.64 12.22 -13.07
CA LYS A 139 -6.12 13.08 -14.14
C LYS A 139 -6.39 12.48 -15.53
N THR A 140 -6.01 11.23 -15.74
CA THR A 140 -6.24 10.50 -17.00
C THR A 140 -7.73 10.44 -17.37
N LEU A 141 -8.62 10.19 -16.39
CA LEU A 141 -10.06 10.19 -16.62
C LEU A 141 -10.58 11.56 -17.06
N LEU A 142 -10.15 12.64 -16.40
CA LEU A 142 -10.55 14.00 -16.76
C LEU A 142 -10.07 14.38 -18.17
N GLU A 143 -8.85 13.99 -18.55
CA GLU A 143 -8.32 14.16 -19.92
C GLU A 143 -9.13 13.37 -20.96
N GLN A 144 -9.71 12.23 -20.57
CA GLN A 144 -10.63 11.42 -21.39
C GLN A 144 -12.08 11.92 -21.38
N ASN A 145 -12.37 13.09 -20.79
CA ASN A 145 -13.72 13.65 -20.60
C ASN A 145 -14.65 12.76 -19.74
N GLU A 146 -14.08 11.87 -18.93
CA GLU A 146 -14.82 11.10 -17.92
C GLU A 146 -15.02 11.92 -16.65
N LYS A 147 -16.01 11.55 -15.85
CA LYS A 147 -16.30 12.24 -14.59
C LYS A 147 -15.66 11.53 -13.40
N VAL A 148 -15.11 12.27 -12.45
CA VAL A 148 -14.66 11.75 -11.15
C VAL A 148 -15.53 12.38 -10.07
N SER A 149 -16.24 11.56 -9.29
CA SER A 149 -17.11 12.03 -8.21
C SER A 149 -16.30 12.38 -6.97
N SER A 150 -15.27 11.59 -6.66
CA SER A 150 -14.40 11.82 -5.50
C SER A 150 -13.03 11.19 -5.71
N ILE A 151 -12.01 11.90 -5.20
CA ILE A 151 -10.68 11.36 -4.92
C ILE A 151 -10.47 11.44 -3.41
N ILE A 152 -10.15 10.31 -2.78
CA ILE A 152 -10.01 10.19 -1.32
C ILE A 152 -8.57 9.78 -1.03
N PHE A 153 -7.84 10.62 -0.32
CA PHE A 153 -6.48 10.35 0.13
C PHE A 153 -6.51 9.92 1.60
N LEU A 154 -6.00 8.71 1.88
CA LEU A 154 -5.80 8.24 3.24
C LEU A 154 -4.31 8.24 3.53
N ASP A 155 -3.89 9.27 4.27
CA ASP A 155 -2.49 9.47 4.70
C ASP A 155 -1.49 9.29 3.54
N SER A 156 -1.81 9.93 2.41
CA SER A 156 -1.10 9.72 1.15
C SER A 156 0.19 10.50 1.07
N LEU A 157 1.17 9.89 0.40
CA LEU A 157 2.45 10.53 0.14
C LEU A 157 2.28 11.67 -0.87
N CYS A 158 2.94 12.79 -0.60
CA CYS A 158 3.24 13.78 -1.62
C CYS A 158 4.61 13.43 -2.21
N PRO A 159 4.73 13.19 -3.52
CA PRO A 159 6.02 12.91 -4.15
C PRO A 159 6.90 14.16 -4.05
N SER A 160 7.69 14.25 -2.98
CA SER A 160 8.62 15.36 -2.74
C SER A 160 9.84 14.84 -1.99
N LEU A 161 10.78 14.27 -2.77
CA LEU A 161 12.23 14.16 -2.55
C LEU A 161 12.75 13.03 -3.46
N GLN A 162 13.50 13.42 -4.48
CA GLN A 162 14.25 12.45 -5.29
C GLN A 162 15.39 11.88 -4.43
N VAL A 163 15.27 10.60 -4.10
CA VAL A 163 16.33 9.82 -3.46
C VAL A 163 16.78 8.81 -4.49
N ASN A 164 17.94 9.04 -5.10
CA ASN A 164 18.49 8.18 -6.15
C ASN A 164 19.35 7.04 -5.58
N ASP A 165 19.64 7.05 -4.28
CA ASP A 165 20.48 6.02 -3.66
C ASP A 165 19.65 4.80 -3.24
N ASP A 166 20.04 3.63 -3.74
CA ASP A 166 19.35 2.35 -3.48
C ASP A 166 19.35 1.98 -1.99
N VAL A 167 20.39 2.34 -1.22
CA VAL A 167 20.45 2.03 0.22
C VAL A 167 19.46 2.91 0.97
N GLU A 168 19.42 4.21 0.68
CA GLU A 168 18.44 5.13 1.26
C GLU A 168 16.99 4.71 0.95
N GLN A 169 16.70 4.27 -0.28
CA GLN A 169 15.37 3.75 -0.64
C GLN A 169 14.99 2.52 0.19
N ILE A 170 15.91 1.56 0.35
CA ILE A 170 15.67 0.38 1.18
C ILE A 170 15.46 0.78 2.65
N MET A 171 16.30 1.66 3.18
CA MET A 171 16.16 2.16 4.55
C MET A 171 14.81 2.85 4.76
N HIS A 172 14.36 3.66 3.79
CA HIS A 172 13.07 4.32 3.84
C HIS A 172 11.92 3.30 3.85
N LEU A 173 11.96 2.31 2.96
CA LEU A 173 10.95 1.25 2.89
C LEU A 173 10.83 0.51 4.24
N PHE A 174 11.94 0.09 4.82
CA PHE A 174 11.94 -0.64 6.09
C PHE A 174 11.60 0.24 7.30
N ASN A 175 11.94 1.53 7.26
CA ASN A 175 11.50 2.49 8.28
C ASN A 175 9.97 2.70 8.23
N ASN A 176 9.40 2.81 7.03
CA ASN A 176 7.94 2.89 6.87
C ASN A 176 7.26 1.60 7.35
N PHE A 177 7.84 0.45 7.01
CA PHE A 177 7.39 -0.83 7.54
C PHE A 177 7.41 -0.86 9.07
N SER A 178 8.50 -0.39 9.68
CA SER A 178 8.67 -0.34 11.13
C SER A 178 7.63 0.57 11.80
N GLN A 179 7.34 1.73 11.19
CA GLN A 179 6.31 2.65 11.68
C GLN A 179 4.90 2.05 11.61
N VAL A 180 4.57 1.36 10.51
CA VAL A 180 3.24 0.77 10.30
C VAL A 180 3.01 -0.47 11.18
N THR A 181 4.06 -1.25 11.44
CA THR A 181 3.95 -2.51 12.19
C THR A 181 4.32 -2.39 13.66
N GLY A 182 5.05 -1.34 14.05
CA GLY A 182 5.69 -1.22 15.35
C GLY A 182 6.91 -2.12 15.55
N ILE A 183 7.28 -2.92 14.54
CA ILE A 183 8.43 -3.82 14.60
C ILE A 183 9.69 -3.04 14.25
N ARG A 184 10.67 -3.01 15.15
CA ARG A 184 11.96 -2.36 14.89
C ARG A 184 12.91 -3.34 14.21
N ILE A 185 13.32 -3.01 13.00
CA ILE A 185 14.32 -3.77 12.24
C ILE A 185 15.58 -2.93 12.16
N ASP A 186 16.63 -3.37 12.85
CA ASP A 186 17.92 -2.70 12.83
C ASP A 186 18.72 -3.12 11.59
N ILE A 187 18.71 -2.28 10.57
CA ILE A 187 19.43 -2.52 9.32
C ILE A 187 20.78 -1.81 9.37
N ASP A 188 21.86 -2.59 9.27
CA ASP A 188 23.20 -2.03 9.10
C ASP A 188 23.39 -1.48 7.67
N ALA A 189 23.51 -0.16 7.58
CA ALA A 189 23.73 0.56 6.33
C ALA A 189 25.07 0.20 5.66
N GLU A 190 26.12 -0.11 6.44
CA GLU A 190 27.41 -0.49 5.87
C GLU A 190 27.35 -1.89 5.23
N THR A 191 26.60 -2.81 5.83
CA THR A 191 26.30 -4.12 5.23
C THR A 191 25.44 -3.97 3.97
N LEU A 192 24.45 -3.07 3.94
CA LEU A 192 23.66 -2.81 2.73
C LEU A 192 24.48 -2.26 1.56
N LYS A 193 25.44 -1.37 1.85
CA LYS A 193 26.35 -0.82 0.83
C LYS A 193 27.24 -1.90 0.21
N LYS A 194 27.67 -2.88 1.02
CA LYS A 194 28.57 -3.98 0.61
C LYS A 194 27.85 -5.13 -0.09
N THR A 195 26.56 -5.34 0.19
CA THR A 195 25.76 -6.41 -0.41
C THR A 195 24.98 -5.90 -1.63
N LYS A 196 24.84 -6.74 -2.67
CA LYS A 196 24.09 -6.44 -3.90
C LYS A 196 23.32 -7.68 -4.36
N GLY A 197 22.33 -7.48 -5.24
CA GLY A 197 21.57 -8.59 -5.84
C GLY A 197 21.05 -9.59 -4.81
N ASP A 198 21.29 -10.86 -5.06
CA ASP A 198 20.82 -11.97 -4.22
C ASP A 198 21.40 -11.95 -2.80
N ASP A 199 22.64 -11.51 -2.61
CA ASP A 199 23.26 -11.41 -1.27
C ASP A 199 22.53 -10.38 -0.41
N ARG A 200 22.06 -9.28 -1.02
CA ARG A 200 21.28 -8.25 -0.32
C ARG A 200 19.90 -8.78 0.05
N ILE A 201 19.25 -9.51 -0.85
CA ILE A 201 17.95 -10.15 -0.60
C ILE A 201 18.09 -11.16 0.55
N GLU A 202 19.13 -11.98 0.55
CA GLU A 202 19.39 -12.96 1.60
C GLU A 202 19.61 -12.29 2.96
N TYR A 203 20.40 -11.21 2.99
CA TYR A 203 20.60 -10.41 4.20
C TYR A 203 19.27 -9.86 4.75
N LEU A 204 18.49 -9.17 3.92
CA LEU A 204 17.20 -8.58 4.32
C LEU A 204 16.19 -9.65 4.75
N TYR A 205 16.12 -10.78 4.05
CA TYR A 205 15.25 -11.89 4.41
C TYR A 205 15.63 -12.48 5.79
N ASN A 206 16.92 -12.63 6.06
CA ASN A 206 17.39 -13.14 7.36
C ASN A 206 17.12 -12.17 8.52
N LEU A 207 17.09 -10.85 8.27
CA LEU A 207 16.64 -9.87 9.27
C LEU A 207 15.17 -10.00 9.64
N MET A 208 14.32 -10.47 8.71
CA MET A 208 12.88 -10.59 8.94
C MET A 208 12.50 -11.85 9.75
N LYS A 209 13.29 -12.93 9.65
CA LYS A 209 12.99 -14.24 10.28
C LYS A 209 12.71 -14.18 11.80
N PRO A 210 13.49 -13.44 12.63
CA PRO A 210 13.29 -13.42 14.07
C PRO A 210 11.94 -12.86 14.51
N PHE A 211 11.27 -12.08 13.66
CA PHE A 211 9.98 -11.45 13.97
C PHE A 211 8.77 -12.37 13.76
N GLY A 212 8.99 -13.65 13.46
CA GLY A 212 7.92 -14.64 13.38
C GLY A 212 7.07 -14.52 12.11
N PHE A 213 7.56 -13.83 11.08
CA PHE A 213 6.91 -13.84 9.77
C PHE A 213 7.01 -15.24 9.17
N ASN A 214 5.87 -15.95 9.10
CA ASN A 214 5.76 -17.24 8.43
C ASN A 214 5.66 -17.00 6.91
N MET A 215 6.78 -16.60 6.29
CA MET A 215 6.87 -16.26 4.88
C MET A 215 8.03 -17.01 4.25
N THR A 216 7.82 -17.62 3.09
CA THR A 216 8.90 -18.25 2.32
C THR A 216 9.82 -17.18 1.72
N LYS A 217 11.05 -17.57 1.35
CA LYS A 217 11.97 -16.66 0.67
C LYS A 217 11.39 -16.12 -0.65
N GLU A 218 10.63 -16.95 -1.37
CA GLU A 218 9.98 -16.54 -2.62
C GLU A 218 8.92 -15.47 -2.37
N GLN A 219 8.06 -15.67 -1.37
CA GLN A 219 7.06 -14.69 -0.96
C GLN A 219 7.71 -13.37 -0.53
N PHE A 220 8.84 -13.43 0.20
CA PHE A 220 9.62 -12.25 0.56
C PHE A 220 10.14 -11.51 -0.67
N ILE A 221 10.71 -12.23 -1.64
CA ILE A 221 11.20 -11.65 -2.90
C ILE A 221 10.06 -10.97 -3.66
N THR A 222 8.89 -11.59 -3.73
CA THR A 222 7.70 -11.00 -4.38
C THR A 222 7.31 -9.68 -3.73
N LEU A 223 7.14 -9.67 -2.40
CA LEU A 223 6.75 -8.45 -1.68
C LEU A 223 7.82 -7.36 -1.77
N TYR A 224 9.08 -7.74 -1.61
CA TYR A 224 10.21 -6.82 -1.69
C TYR A 224 10.29 -6.20 -3.09
N SER A 225 10.14 -7.00 -4.15
CA SER A 225 10.16 -6.54 -5.54
C SER A 225 9.02 -5.57 -5.83
N VAL A 226 7.78 -5.90 -5.45
CA VAL A 226 6.63 -4.99 -5.59
C VAL A 226 6.86 -3.69 -4.84
N SER A 227 7.29 -3.78 -3.58
CA SER A 227 7.51 -2.60 -2.72
C SER A 227 8.59 -1.67 -3.26
N MET A 228 9.73 -2.24 -3.69
CA MET A 228 10.84 -1.47 -4.24
C MET A 228 10.50 -0.85 -5.59
N THR A 229 9.77 -1.55 -6.46
CA THR A 229 9.34 -0.98 -7.74
C THR A 229 8.33 0.15 -7.53
N ASN A 230 7.42 0.00 -6.57
CA ASN A 230 6.48 1.07 -6.18
C ASN A 230 7.23 2.28 -5.59
N GLU A 231 8.19 2.06 -4.70
CA GLU A 231 9.05 3.12 -4.12
C GLU A 231 9.78 3.91 -5.21
N ARG A 232 10.39 3.21 -6.17
CA ARG A 232 11.10 3.82 -7.30
C ARG A 232 10.16 4.60 -8.21
N SER A 233 9.00 4.01 -8.53
CA SER A 233 7.98 4.66 -9.36
C SER A 233 7.45 5.93 -8.70
N CYS A 234 7.24 5.89 -7.37
CA CYS A 234 6.83 7.04 -6.57
C CYS A 234 7.81 8.22 -6.69
N ARG A 235 9.11 7.93 -6.65
CA ARG A 235 10.16 8.96 -6.64
C ARG A 235 10.47 9.52 -8.03
N ALA A 236 10.12 8.77 -9.07
CA ALA A 236 10.33 9.15 -10.46
C ALA A 236 9.15 9.92 -11.08
N TYR A 237 7.97 9.89 -10.43
CA TYR A 237 6.75 10.62 -10.82
C TYR A 237 6.78 12.07 -10.30
#